data_AF-A0A418RSX2-F1
#
_entry.id   AF-A0A418RSX2-F1
#
_cell.length_a   1.000
_cell.length_b   1.000
_cell.length_c   1.000
_cell.angle_alpha   90.00
_cell.angle_beta   90.00
_cell.angle_gamma   90.00
#
_symmetry.space_group_name_H-M   'P 1'
#
loop_
_entity.id
_entity.type
_entity.pdbx_description
1 polymer ?
#
loop_
_entity_poly.entity_id
_entity_poly.type
_entity_poly.pdbx_seq_one_letter_code
_entity_poly.pdbx_strand_id
1 'polypeptide(L)' 'MTLIRQDDFIQSIADSLQYISYYHPLDFIQALNTAYQKEQSPAAKDAMAQILINSRMCA' A
#
# COMPACT_ATOMS: atom_id res chain seq x y z
N MET A 1 11.44 -20.84 26.54
CA MET A 1 11.73 -20.47 25.14
C MET A 1 10.62 -21.06 24.29
N THR A 2 9.85 -20.23 23.58
CA THR A 2 8.74 -20.72 22.73
C THR A 2 9.31 -21.23 21.42
N LEU A 3 8.96 -22.45 21.03
CA LEU A 3 9.37 -23.01 19.74
C LEU A 3 8.53 -22.38 18.63
N ILE A 4 9.17 -21.69 17.68
CA ILE A 4 8.53 -21.25 16.44
C ILE A 4 8.68 -22.40 15.44
N ARG A 5 7.57 -22.91 14.91
CA ARG A 5 7.62 -23.94 13.87
C ARG A 5 8.01 -23.31 12.54
N GLN A 6 8.77 -24.06 11.74
CA GLN A 6 9.20 -23.59 10.42
C GLN A 6 8.02 -23.18 9.53
N ASP A 7 6.95 -23.97 9.53
CA ASP A 7 5.76 -23.69 8.73
C ASP A 7 5.05 -22.41 9.19
N ASP A 8 4.93 -22.19 10.50
CA ASP A 8 4.34 -20.96 11.07
C ASP A 8 5.15 -19.73 10.65
N PHE A 9 6.48 -19.84 10.63
CA PHE A 9 7.36 -18.76 10.18
C PHE A 9 7.17 -18.46 8.69
N ILE A 10 7.22 -19.50 7.84
CA ILE A 10 7.04 -19.35 6.38
C ILE A 10 5.67 -18.72 6.07
N GLN A 11 4.61 -19.21 6.71
CA GLN A 11 3.26 -18.70 6.49
C GLN A 11 3.15 -17.23 6.91
N SER A 12 3.72 -16.86 8.06
CA SER A 12 3.66 -15.47 8.53
C SER A 12 4.34 -14.47 7.56
N ILE A 13 5.44 -14.88 6.93
CA ILE A 13 6.14 -14.06 5.93
C ILE A 13 5.31 -13.99 4.64
N ALA A 14 4.78 -15.12 4.18
CA ALA A 14 3.94 -15.17 2.98
C ALA A 14 2.70 -14.26 3.13
N ASP A 15 2.00 -14.33 4.26
CA ASP A 15 0.84 -13.50 4.57
C ASP A 15 1.21 -12.01 4.63
N SER A 16 2.37 -11.69 5.24
CA SER A 16 2.86 -10.31 5.32
C SER A 16 3.15 -9.74 3.92
N LEU A 17 3.80 -10.51 3.06
CA LEU A 17 4.11 -10.08 1.69
C LEU A 17 2.83 -9.94 0.85
N GLN A 18 1.88 -10.86 0.99
CA GLN A 18 0.58 -10.78 0.34
C GLN A 18 -0.17 -9.52 0.77
N TYR A 19 -0.19 -9.20 2.06
CA TYR A 19 -0.81 -7.99 2.60
C TYR A 19 -0.16 -6.72 2.02
N ILE A 20 1.17 -6.61 2.08
CA ILE A 20 1.90 -5.42 1.60
C ILE A 20 1.72 -5.21 0.09
N SER A 21 1.56 -6.28 -0.69
CA SER A 21 1.34 -6.16 -2.14
C SER A 21 -0.02 -5.55 -2.53
N TYR A 22 -0.97 -5.51 -1.60
CA TYR A 22 -2.37 -5.16 -1.88
C TYR A 22 -2.84 -3.92 -1.13
N TYR A 23 -2.36 -3.72 0.10
CA TYR A 23 -2.77 -2.61 0.95
C TYR A 23 -1.73 -1.50 1.01
N HIS A 24 -2.22 -0.26 0.92
CA HIS A 24 -1.40 0.92 1.15
C HIS A 24 -1.66 1.48 2.56
N PRO A 25 -0.61 1.84 3.32
CA PRO A 25 -0.75 2.51 4.61
C PRO A 25 -1.55 3.83 4.53
N LEU A 26 -2.31 4.14 5.59
CA LEU A 26 -3.17 5.33 5.64
C LEU A 26 -2.39 6.64 5.47
N ASP A 27 -1.20 6.72 6.07
CA ASP A 27 -0.30 7.87 5.98
C ASP A 27 0.20 8.10 4.55
N PHE A 28 0.54 7.03 3.81
CA PHE A 28 0.86 7.10 2.38
C PHE A 28 -0.31 7.71 1.58
N ILE A 29 -1.53 7.23 1.80
CA ILE A 29 -2.73 7.73 1.09
C ILE A 29 -3.00 9.20 1.40
N GLN A 30 -2.89 9.59 2.67
CA GLN A 30 -3.08 10.98 3.09
C GLN A 30 -2.02 11.91 2.50
N ALA A 31 -0.75 11.49 2.51
CA ALA A 31 0.35 12.23 1.94
C ALA A 31 0.17 12.39 0.41
N LEU A 32 -0.17 11.31 -0.28
CA LEU A 32 -0.39 11.31 -1.72
C LEU A 32 -1.58 12.19 -2.13
N ASN A 33 -2.69 12.13 -1.39
CA ASN A 33 -3.83 13.02 -1.63
C ASN A 33 -3.45 14.50 -1.39
N THR A 34 -2.71 14.80 -0.33
CA THR A 34 -2.24 16.18 -0.06
C THR A 34 -1.37 16.69 -1.21
N ALA A 35 -0.49 15.85 -1.75
CA ALA A 35 0.35 16.19 -2.88
C ALA A 35 -0.49 16.35 -4.17
N TYR A 36 -1.47 15.46 -4.42
CA TYR A 36 -2.39 15.54 -5.56
C TYR A 36 -3.15 16.87 -5.61
N GLN A 37 -3.59 17.39 -4.45
CA GLN A 37 -4.28 18.68 -4.39
C GLN A 37 -3.38 19.87 -4.79
N LYS A 38 -2.08 19.75 -4.56
CA LYS A 38 -1.10 20.82 -4.81
C LYS A 38 -0.42 20.70 -6.18
N GLU A 39 -0.45 19.52 -6.80
CA GLU A 39 0.23 19.24 -8.07
C GLU A 39 -0.34 20.09 -9.21
N GLN A 40 0.56 20.64 -10.02
CA GLN A 40 0.27 21.56 -11.13
C GLN A 40 0.45 20.87 -12.49
N SER A 41 1.33 19.88 -12.59
CA SER A 41 1.53 19.08 -13.80
C SER A 41 0.32 18.17 -14.04
N PRO A 42 -0.42 18.31 -15.15
CA PRO A 42 -1.60 17.48 -15.43
C PRO A 42 -1.26 15.99 -15.46
N ALA A 43 -0.17 15.61 -16.14
CA ALA A 43 0.26 14.22 -16.24
C ALA A 43 0.64 13.62 -14.88
N ALA A 44 1.32 14.39 -14.02
CA ALA A 44 1.66 13.92 -12.67
C ALA A 44 0.40 13.78 -11.81
N LYS A 45 -0.52 14.76 -11.90
CA LYS A 45 -1.78 14.75 -11.18
C LYS A 45 -2.66 13.56 -11.56
N ASP A 46 -2.72 13.22 -12.84
CA ASP A 46 -3.46 12.06 -13.34
C ASP A 46 -2.84 10.74 -12.85
N ALA A 47 -1.51 10.62 -12.87
CA ALA A 47 -0.83 9.44 -12.33
C ALA A 47 -1.12 9.25 -10.83
N MET A 48 -1.11 10.33 -10.04
CA MET A 48 -1.44 10.28 -8.61
C MET A 48 -2.91 9.89 -8.40
N ALA A 49 -3.84 10.41 -9.20
CA ALA A 49 -5.24 10.01 -9.15
C ALA A 49 -5.40 8.50 -9.43
N GLN A 50 -4.68 7.96 -10.41
CA GLN A 50 -4.72 6.53 -10.71
C GLN A 50 -4.20 5.68 -9.54
N ILE A 51 -3.12 6.10 -8.88
CA ILE A 51 -2.61 5.41 -7.68
C ILE A 51 -3.65 5.42 -6.56
N LEU A 52 -4.30 6.55 -6.29
CA LEU A 52 -5.36 6.66 -5.28
C LEU A 52 -6.57 5.78 -5.61
N ILE A 53 -7.00 5.74 -6.88
CA ILE A 53 -8.10 4.89 -7.34
C ILE A 53 -7.74 3.41 -7.17
N ASN A 54 -6.55 3.00 -7.61
CA ASN A 54 -6.06 1.63 -7.46
C ASN A 54 -6.01 1.23 -5.98
N SER A 55 -5.53 2.12 -5.12
CA SER A 55 -5.47 1.89 -3.67
C SER A 55 -6.85 1.66 -3.06
N ARG A 56 -7.90 2.33 -3.56
CA ARG A 56 -9.29 2.11 -3.11
C ARG A 56 -9.88 0.80 -3.64
N MET A 57 -9.48 0.35 -4.83
CA MET A 57 -9.99 -0.90 -5.43
C MET A 57 -9.37 -2.15 -4.81
N CYS A 58 -8.11 -2.04 -4.36
CA CYS A 58 -7.41 -3.15 -3.70
C CYS A 58 -7.80 -3.32 -2.22
N ALA A 59 -8.43 -2.33 -1.58
CA ALA A 59 -8.85 -2.41 -0.18
C ALA A 59 -10.24 -3.04 0.01
#